data_AF-A0A538J3L9-F1
#
_entry.id   AF-A0A538J3L9-F1
#
_cell.length_a   1.000
_cell.length_b   1.000
_cell.length_c   1.000
_cell.angle_alpha   90.00
_cell.angle_beta   90.00
_cell.angle_gamma   90.00
#
_symmetry.space_group_name_H-M   'P 1'
#
loop_
_entity.id
_entity.type
_entity.pdbx_description
1 polymer ?
#
loop_
_entity_poly.entity_id
_entity_poly.type
_entity_poly.pdbx_seq_one_letter_code
_entity_poly.pdbx_strand_id
1 'polypeptide(L)'
;MLVRASIAIAVAGPGSLGTALASAATTASSGGTAAPAASGNSHLKVTVTPRQHVLRGDDDPVHGSVRPGRRGRSVLIQVRRDGDGWQTVAHATTGADGRFRASWTTHSLGNYAVRAKVGSTGPSGKAEHGVIVYKASQASWYGPGFYGNRTACGETLRPSTLGVAHKTLPCGTKVALYYHGHAVTVPVIDRGPYAAGREYDLTAETKHRLHFGSTGTVWSAPHAH
;
A
#
# COMPACT_ATOMS: atom_id res chain seq x y z
N MET A 1 1.79 -27.09 -43.14
CA MET A 1 1.18 -27.59 -41.89
C MET A 1 -0.31 -27.25 -41.97
N LEU A 2 -1.24 -28.07 -42.46
CA LEU A 2 -1.72 -29.37 -41.95
C LEU A 2 -1.67 -29.42 -40.41
N VAL A 3 -2.73 -29.67 -39.62
CA VAL A 3 -4.02 -30.32 -39.92
C VAL A 3 -5.00 -30.19 -38.71
N ARG A 4 -6.30 -30.11 -39.03
CA ARG A 4 -7.53 -30.55 -38.30
C ARG A 4 -7.92 -29.99 -36.91
N ALA A 5 -9.08 -29.32 -36.91
CA ALA A 5 -10.04 -29.31 -35.82
C ALA A 5 -10.88 -30.60 -35.85
N SER A 6 -11.04 -31.26 -34.70
CA SER A 6 -11.92 -32.42 -34.55
C SER A 6 -13.15 -32.05 -33.73
N ILE A 7 -14.30 -32.22 -34.37
CA ILE A 7 -15.65 -32.26 -33.82
C ILE A 7 -15.81 -33.60 -33.07
N ALA A 8 -16.40 -33.58 -31.88
CA ALA A 8 -16.95 -34.77 -31.24
C ALA A 8 -18.41 -34.50 -30.89
N ILE A 9 -19.29 -35.11 -31.67
CA ILE A 9 -20.72 -35.29 -31.41
C ILE A 9 -20.85 -36.56 -30.57
N ALA A 10 -21.50 -36.48 -29.41
CA ALA A 10 -21.96 -37.65 -28.67
C ALA A 10 -23.49 -37.66 -28.65
N VAL A 11 -24.06 -38.64 -29.35
CA VAL A 11 -25.47 -39.04 -29.31
C VAL A 11 -25.59 -40.15 -28.27
N ALA A 12 -26.55 -40.04 -27.34
CA ALA A 12 -27.02 -41.14 -26.51
C ALA A 12 -28.55 -41.10 -26.44
N GLY A 13 -29.17 -42.23 -26.79
CA GLY A 13 -30.61 -42.44 -26.89
C GLY A 13 -31.32 -42.80 -25.58
N PRO A 14 -32.61 -43.22 -25.66
CA PRO A 14 -33.59 -43.05 -24.59
C PRO A 14 -33.87 -44.33 -23.77
N GLY A 15 -34.49 -44.14 -22.59
CA GLY A 15 -35.03 -45.17 -21.71
C GLY A 15 -34.76 -44.77 -20.24
N SER A 16 -35.69 -44.79 -19.29
CA SER A 16 -36.98 -45.44 -19.19
C SER A 16 -37.79 -44.77 -18.08
N LEU A 17 -39.11 -44.92 -18.15
CA LEU A 17 -40.10 -44.43 -17.20
C LEU A 17 -39.86 -44.92 -15.76
N GLY A 18 -40.00 -44.00 -14.80
CA GLY A 18 -40.07 -44.29 -13.38
C GLY A 18 -41.05 -43.33 -12.71
N THR A 19 -42.30 -43.75 -12.63
CA THR A 19 -43.38 -43.16 -11.85
C THR A 19 -43.05 -43.24 -10.35
N ALA A 20 -43.08 -42.11 -9.64
CA ALA A 20 -43.27 -42.12 -8.20
C ALA A 20 -44.01 -40.85 -7.75
N LEU A 21 -44.99 -41.08 -6.89
CA LEU A 21 -46.13 -40.25 -6.54
C LEU A 21 -45.77 -38.96 -5.79
N ALA A 22 -46.60 -37.94 -6.03
CA ALA A 22 -46.64 -36.73 -5.25
C ALA A 22 -47.35 -36.94 -3.90
N SER A 23 -46.86 -36.19 -2.90
CA SER A 23 -47.58 -35.50 -1.82
C SER A 23 -48.62 -36.25 -0.98
N ALA A 24 -48.35 -36.36 0.33
CA ALA A 24 -49.06 -35.59 1.36
C ALA A 24 -48.50 -35.84 2.77
N ALA A 25 -48.31 -34.72 3.51
CA ALA A 25 -48.59 -34.48 4.94
C ALA A 25 -48.02 -35.44 6.01
N THR A 26 -47.68 -35.07 7.25
CA THR A 26 -47.48 -33.87 8.07
C THR A 26 -47.08 -34.44 9.45
N THR A 27 -46.27 -33.71 10.24
CA THR A 27 -45.92 -33.83 11.68
C THR A 27 -44.43 -34.10 11.91
N ALA A 28 -43.75 -33.58 12.92
CA ALA A 28 -43.80 -32.32 13.66
C ALA A 28 -42.45 -32.21 14.39
N SER A 29 -41.92 -31.00 14.46
CA SER A 29 -40.98 -30.46 15.47
C SER A 29 -39.91 -31.34 16.13
N SER A 30 -38.64 -30.97 15.92
CA SER A 30 -37.82 -30.44 17.02
C SER A 30 -36.80 -29.45 16.46
N GLY A 31 -37.01 -28.18 16.82
CA GLY A 31 -36.15 -27.07 16.44
C GLY A 31 -34.79 -27.19 17.11
N GLY A 32 -33.77 -27.28 16.28
CA GLY A 32 -32.37 -27.09 16.64
C GLY A 32 -31.75 -26.08 15.68
N THR A 33 -32.35 -24.90 15.56
CA THR A 33 -31.75 -23.77 14.86
C THR A 33 -30.53 -23.32 15.66
N ALA A 34 -29.39 -23.97 15.43
CA ALA A 34 -28.10 -23.40 15.82
C ALA A 34 -27.94 -22.11 15.01
N ALA A 35 -28.34 -21.00 15.63
CA ALA A 35 -28.07 -19.67 15.15
C ALA A 35 -26.58 -19.60 14.75
N PRO A 36 -26.22 -19.09 13.55
CA PRO A 36 -24.83 -18.80 13.30
C PRO A 36 -24.41 -17.80 14.39
N ALA A 37 -23.29 -18.05 15.05
CA ALA A 37 -22.68 -17.14 16.03
C ALA A 37 -22.20 -15.86 15.33
N ALA A 38 -23.16 -15.05 14.88
CA ALA A 38 -22.98 -13.83 14.12
C ALA A 38 -23.38 -12.64 15.01
N SER A 39 -22.71 -12.49 16.16
CA SER A 39 -22.82 -11.26 16.96
C SER A 39 -21.71 -11.13 18.03
N GLY A 40 -20.49 -11.59 17.72
CA GLY A 40 -19.37 -11.48 18.66
C GLY A 40 -18.47 -10.25 18.44
N ASN A 41 -18.55 -9.62 17.26
CA ASN A 41 -17.47 -8.75 16.80
C ASN A 41 -17.86 -7.28 16.55
N SER A 42 -19.14 -6.90 16.59
CA SER A 42 -19.58 -5.53 16.31
C SER A 42 -19.06 -4.49 17.31
N HIS A 43 -18.73 -4.91 18.54
CA HIS A 43 -18.19 -4.06 19.59
C HIS A 43 -16.65 -3.98 19.59
N LEU A 44 -15.96 -4.65 18.66
CA LEU A 44 -14.50 -4.67 18.67
C LEU A 44 -13.93 -3.36 18.13
N LYS A 45 -13.10 -2.69 18.94
CA LYS A 45 -12.29 -1.55 18.50
C LYS A 45 -10.95 -2.05 18.01
N VAL A 46 -10.66 -1.83 16.73
CA VAL A 46 -9.40 -2.23 16.10
C VAL A 46 -8.55 -1.00 15.83
N THR A 47 -7.29 -1.06 16.24
CA THR A 47 -6.28 -0.02 16.01
C THR A 47 -5.10 -0.63 15.28
N VAL A 48 -4.47 0.15 14.42
CA VAL A 48 -3.28 -0.24 13.68
C VAL A 48 -2.40 0.99 13.45
N THR A 49 -1.11 0.81 13.68
CA THR A 49 -0.10 1.87 13.63
C THR A 49 1.09 1.33 12.85
N PRO A 50 1.19 1.64 11.55
CA PRO A 50 2.37 1.34 10.75
C PRO A 50 3.45 2.42 10.93
N ARG A 51 4.68 2.12 10.47
CA ARG A 51 5.68 3.16 10.21
C ARG A 51 5.29 3.98 8.99
N GLN A 52 5.41 5.30 9.06
CA GLN A 52 5.01 6.18 7.95
C GLN A 52 6.02 6.19 6.79
N HIS A 53 7.31 6.11 7.09
CA HIS A 53 8.37 6.13 6.08
C HIS A 53 9.15 4.83 6.09
N VAL A 54 9.18 4.17 4.94
CA VAL A 54 9.66 2.80 4.78
C VAL A 54 10.57 2.71 3.57
N LEU A 55 11.68 1.98 3.68
CA LEU A 55 12.51 1.67 2.53
C LEU A 55 12.02 0.37 1.88
N ARG A 56 11.91 0.35 0.55
CA ARG A 56 11.53 -0.86 -0.19
C ARG A 56 12.44 -2.03 0.18
N GLY A 57 11.84 -3.20 0.34
CA GLY A 57 12.56 -4.43 0.70
C GLY A 57 12.82 -4.59 2.20
N ASP A 58 12.53 -3.59 3.04
CA ASP A 58 12.63 -3.75 4.49
C ASP A 58 11.51 -4.64 5.05
N ASP A 59 11.75 -5.26 6.21
CA ASP A 59 10.73 -5.96 7.00
C ASP A 59 10.06 -4.97 7.97
N ASP A 60 8.97 -4.36 7.53
CA ASP A 60 8.36 -3.25 8.24
C ASP A 60 7.39 -3.71 9.32
N PRO A 61 7.61 -3.34 10.58
CA PRO A 61 6.70 -3.72 11.64
C PRO A 61 5.39 -2.91 11.56
N VAL A 62 4.28 -3.61 11.76
CA VAL A 62 2.95 -3.03 11.97
C VAL A 62 2.45 -3.48 13.33
N HIS A 63 2.11 -2.50 14.17
CA HIS A 63 1.59 -2.74 15.51
C HIS A 63 0.11 -2.42 15.57
N GLY A 64 -0.60 -3.00 16.53
CA GLY A 64 -1.97 -2.63 16.78
C GLY A 64 -2.60 -3.38 17.94
N SER A 65 -3.90 -3.14 18.13
CA SER A 65 -4.67 -3.82 19.15
C SER A 65 -6.13 -4.01 18.77
N VAL A 66 -6.74 -5.05 19.32
CA VAL A 66 -8.17 -5.35 19.24
C VAL A 66 -8.73 -5.33 20.66
N ARG A 67 -9.70 -4.46 20.93
CA ARG A 67 -10.35 -4.33 22.25
C ARG A 67 -11.80 -4.81 22.20
N PRO A 68 -12.30 -5.49 23.26
CA PRO A 68 -11.58 -5.92 24.46
C PRO A 68 -10.53 -7.00 24.15
N GLY A 69 -9.44 -7.03 24.92
CA GLY A 69 -8.31 -7.93 24.68
C GLY A 69 -8.69 -9.41 24.82
N ARG A 70 -8.19 -10.27 23.94
CA ARG A 70 -8.35 -11.73 24.01
C ARG A 70 -7.23 -12.37 23.21
N ARG A 71 -6.60 -13.39 23.79
CA ARG A 71 -5.58 -14.18 23.11
C ARG A 71 -6.19 -14.91 21.91
N GLY A 72 -5.39 -15.08 20.86
CA GLY A 72 -5.72 -16.01 19.77
C GLY A 72 -6.63 -15.46 18.69
N ARG A 73 -7.02 -14.17 18.70
CA ARG A 73 -7.76 -13.62 17.54
C ARG A 73 -6.83 -13.47 16.34
N SER A 74 -7.25 -14.01 15.20
CA SER A 74 -6.61 -13.81 13.91
C SER A 74 -6.84 -12.38 13.42
N VAL A 75 -5.77 -11.72 13.02
CA VAL A 75 -5.75 -10.37 12.47
C VAL A 75 -5.03 -10.39 11.13
N LEU A 76 -5.72 -9.93 10.09
CA LEU A 76 -5.17 -9.77 8.75
C LEU A 76 -4.69 -8.33 8.60
N ILE A 77 -3.42 -8.14 8.31
CA ILE A 77 -2.89 -6.83 7.91
C ILE A 77 -3.06 -6.72 6.41
N GLN A 78 -3.76 -5.67 6.01
CA GLN A 78 -4.05 -5.42 4.61
C GLN A 78 -3.57 -4.03 4.23
N VAL A 79 -3.07 -3.92 3.01
CA VAL A 79 -2.65 -2.65 2.43
C VAL A 79 -3.39 -2.39 1.13
N ARG A 80 -3.42 -1.13 0.73
CA ARG A 80 -4.01 -0.71 -0.54
C ARG A 80 -3.22 0.47 -1.08
N ARG A 81 -2.76 0.36 -2.32
CA ARG A 81 -2.25 1.47 -3.12
C ARG A 81 -3.40 2.09 -3.93
N ASP A 82 -3.28 3.35 -4.33
CA ASP A 82 -4.30 4.01 -5.14
C ASP A 82 -4.58 3.23 -6.43
N GLY A 83 -5.87 3.04 -6.73
CA GLY A 83 -6.33 2.22 -7.87
C GLY A 83 -6.44 0.71 -7.57
N ASP A 84 -5.80 0.22 -6.50
CA ASP A 84 -5.80 -1.20 -6.16
C ASP A 84 -6.90 -1.59 -5.17
N GLY A 85 -7.20 -2.89 -5.14
CA GLY A 85 -7.97 -3.53 -4.07
C GLY A 85 -7.15 -3.70 -2.79
N TRP A 86 -7.83 -3.95 -1.66
CA TRP A 86 -7.15 -4.31 -0.43
C TRP A 86 -6.50 -5.70 -0.57
N GLN A 87 -5.20 -5.78 -0.29
CA GLN A 87 -4.42 -7.02 -0.33
C GLN A 87 -3.97 -7.38 1.08
N THR A 88 -4.13 -8.64 1.48
CA THR A 88 -3.56 -9.14 2.73
C THR A 88 -2.06 -9.36 2.54
N VAL A 89 -1.26 -8.69 3.37
CA VAL A 89 0.21 -8.75 3.30
C VAL A 89 0.84 -9.46 4.49
N ALA A 90 0.11 -9.55 5.61
CA ALA A 90 0.60 -10.25 6.79
C ALA A 90 -0.56 -10.78 7.64
N HIS A 91 -0.24 -11.78 8.44
CA HIS A 91 -1.13 -12.37 9.44
C HIS A 91 -0.53 -12.17 10.82
N ALA A 92 -1.36 -11.85 11.80
CA ALA A 92 -0.97 -11.76 13.19
C ALA A 92 -2.01 -12.41 14.09
N THR A 93 -1.57 -12.77 15.29
CA THR A 93 -2.45 -13.26 16.35
C THR A 93 -2.34 -12.35 17.55
N THR A 94 -3.48 -12.04 18.16
CA THR A 94 -3.52 -11.19 19.36
C THR A 94 -3.03 -11.91 20.61
N GLY A 95 -2.32 -11.19 21.47
CA GLY A 95 -2.00 -11.58 22.84
C GLY A 95 -3.22 -11.48 23.77
N ALA A 96 -3.05 -11.86 25.05
CA ALA A 96 -4.12 -11.79 26.04
C ALA A 96 -4.65 -10.35 26.25
N ASP A 97 -3.76 -9.36 26.14
CA ASP A 97 -4.05 -7.93 26.17
C ASP A 97 -4.74 -7.39 24.90
N GLY A 98 -4.87 -8.21 23.85
CA GLY A 98 -5.40 -7.83 22.55
C GLY A 98 -4.39 -7.17 21.61
N ARG A 99 -3.12 -7.03 22.00
CA ARG A 99 -2.08 -6.46 21.13
C ARG A 99 -1.63 -7.48 20.09
N PHE A 100 -1.26 -7.00 18.92
CA PHE A 100 -0.66 -7.81 17.87
C PHE A 100 0.52 -7.06 17.23
N ARG A 101 1.44 -7.83 16.66
CA ARG A 101 2.50 -7.36 15.79
C ARG A 101 2.50 -8.22 14.54
N ALA A 102 2.62 -7.58 13.39
CA ALA A 102 2.95 -8.22 12.14
C ALA A 102 4.16 -7.52 11.53
N SER A 103 4.73 -8.10 10.49
CA SER A 103 5.62 -7.38 9.61
C SER A 103 5.29 -7.70 8.16
N TRP A 104 5.62 -6.78 7.26
CA TRP A 104 5.36 -6.90 5.83
C TRP A 104 6.53 -6.32 5.06
N THR A 105 6.78 -6.86 3.87
CA THR A 105 7.82 -6.36 2.97
C THR A 105 7.17 -6.00 1.64
N THR A 106 7.54 -4.83 1.11
CA THR A 106 7.04 -4.34 -0.18
C THR A 106 8.18 -3.85 -1.06
N HIS A 107 8.09 -4.17 -2.34
CA HIS A 107 9.07 -3.78 -3.35
C HIS A 107 8.58 -2.64 -4.25
N SER A 108 7.28 -2.31 -4.15
CA SER A 108 6.65 -1.27 -4.95
C SER A 108 6.65 0.05 -4.18
N LEU A 109 7.03 1.12 -4.87
CA LEU A 109 7.10 2.47 -4.30
C LEU A 109 5.73 3.12 -4.26
N GLY A 110 5.59 4.11 -3.37
CA GLY A 110 4.44 5.01 -3.34
C GLY A 110 3.67 4.95 -2.02
N ASN A 111 2.45 5.48 -2.05
CA ASN A 111 1.59 5.60 -0.87
C ASN A 111 0.72 4.34 -0.68
N TYR A 112 0.60 3.91 0.57
CA TYR A 112 -0.19 2.76 0.97
C TYR A 112 -1.10 3.15 2.14
N ALA A 113 -2.40 2.90 2.00
CA ALA A 113 -3.28 2.81 3.14
C ALA A 113 -3.09 1.46 3.83
N VAL A 114 -3.08 1.45 5.16
CA VAL A 114 -2.94 0.22 5.96
C VAL A 114 -4.17 0.02 6.81
N ARG A 115 -4.63 -1.22 6.95
CA ARG A 115 -5.68 -1.61 7.89
C ARG A 115 -5.37 -2.95 8.54
N ALA A 116 -5.92 -3.15 9.73
CA ALA A 116 -6.00 -4.45 10.39
C ALA A 116 -7.45 -4.92 10.37
N LYS A 117 -7.71 -6.16 9.95
CA LYS A 117 -9.04 -6.78 9.92
C LYS A 117 -9.08 -8.01 10.81
N VAL A 118 -10.09 -8.14 11.67
CA VAL A 118 -10.23 -9.29 12.56
C VAL A 118 -10.90 -10.43 11.79
N GLY A 119 -10.18 -11.54 11.58
CA GLY A 119 -10.62 -12.63 10.72
C GLY A 119 -10.97 -12.20 9.29
N SER A 120 -11.67 -13.06 8.54
CA SER A 120 -12.09 -12.77 7.16
C SER A 120 -13.33 -11.88 7.08
N THR A 121 -14.25 -11.98 8.04
CA THR A 121 -15.57 -11.31 8.05
C THR A 121 -15.75 -10.28 9.16
N GLY A 122 -14.78 -10.14 10.07
CA GLY A 122 -14.88 -9.22 11.21
C GLY A 122 -14.55 -7.76 10.87
N PRO A 123 -14.63 -6.87 11.88
CA PRO A 123 -14.39 -5.45 11.72
C PRO A 123 -12.92 -5.17 11.37
N SER A 124 -12.69 -3.98 10.81
CA SER A 124 -11.36 -3.49 10.49
C SER A 124 -11.10 -2.11 11.08
N GLY A 125 -9.88 -1.87 11.54
CA GLY A 125 -9.36 -0.55 11.88
C GLY A 125 -8.38 -0.11 10.80
N LYS A 126 -8.59 1.09 10.25
CA LYS A 126 -7.63 1.71 9.33
C LYS A 126 -6.61 2.51 10.13
N ALA A 127 -5.38 2.58 9.63
CA ALA A 127 -4.37 3.48 10.18
C ALA A 127 -4.80 4.93 9.92
N GLU A 128 -4.50 5.82 10.88
CA GLU A 128 -4.73 7.26 10.72
C GLU A 128 -3.84 7.85 9.62
N HIS A 129 -2.62 7.34 9.52
CA HIS A 129 -1.63 7.75 8.52
C HIS A 129 -1.28 6.57 7.62
N GLY A 130 -1.08 6.87 6.33
CA GLY A 130 -0.57 5.91 5.37
C GLY A 130 0.93 5.63 5.55
N VAL A 131 1.44 4.76 4.69
CA VAL A 131 2.86 4.43 4.56
C VAL A 131 3.34 4.91 3.21
N ILE A 132 4.47 5.58 3.17
CA ILE A 132 5.18 5.91 1.94
C ILE A 132 6.39 4.98 1.84
N VAL A 133 6.43 4.20 0.76
CA VAL A 133 7.53 3.29 0.44
C VAL A 133 8.47 3.99 -0.51
N TYR A 134 9.72 4.13 -0.09
CA TYR A 134 10.79 4.82 -0.78
C TYR A 134 11.83 3.86 -1.35
N LYS A 135 12.70 4.38 -2.21
CA LYS A 135 14.00 3.77 -2.51
C LYS A 135 15.13 4.72 -2.12
N ALA A 136 16.31 4.16 -1.86
CA ALA A 136 17.53 4.92 -1.71
C ALA A 136 17.93 5.55 -3.06
N SER A 137 18.26 6.83 -3.04
CA SER A 137 18.63 7.63 -4.20
C SER A 137 19.75 8.59 -3.82
N GLN A 138 20.82 8.63 -4.60
CA GLN A 138 21.87 9.61 -4.40
C GLN A 138 21.39 10.98 -4.84
N ALA A 139 21.58 11.97 -3.98
CA ALA A 139 21.21 13.34 -4.21
C ALA A 139 22.37 14.31 -3.98
N SER A 140 22.30 15.45 -4.63
CA SER A 140 23.04 16.65 -4.25
C SER A 140 22.12 17.87 -4.28
N TRP A 141 22.64 19.08 -4.33
CA TRP A 141 21.82 20.30 -4.44
C TRP A 141 22.46 21.35 -5.35
N TYR A 142 21.65 22.29 -5.85
CA TYR A 142 22.06 23.38 -6.72
C TYR A 142 21.36 24.70 -6.38
N GLY A 143 21.92 25.84 -6.84
CA GLY A 143 21.27 27.14 -6.65
C GLY A 143 22.17 28.37 -6.89
N PRO A 144 23.16 28.68 -6.04
CA PRO A 144 23.83 29.99 -5.98
C PRO A 144 24.47 30.54 -7.27
N GLY A 145 24.77 29.70 -8.27
CA GLY A 145 25.23 30.13 -9.60
C GLY A 145 24.17 30.06 -10.71
N PHE A 146 22.96 29.59 -10.38
CA PHE A 146 21.86 29.36 -11.32
C PHE A 146 20.63 30.24 -11.05
N TYR A 147 20.61 30.98 -9.94
CA TYR A 147 19.48 31.85 -9.61
C TYR A 147 19.27 32.92 -10.69
N GLY A 148 18.01 33.21 -10.99
CA GLY A 148 17.60 34.11 -12.07
C GLY A 148 17.45 33.43 -13.43
N ASN A 149 18.07 32.26 -13.65
CA ASN A 149 17.92 31.50 -14.89
C ASN A 149 16.59 30.75 -14.93
N ARG A 150 16.13 30.45 -16.15
CA ARG A 150 14.99 29.54 -16.38
C ARG A 150 15.46 28.10 -16.23
N THR A 151 14.71 27.32 -15.46
CA THR A 151 14.84 25.87 -15.38
C THR A 151 14.37 25.22 -16.68
N ALA A 152 14.72 23.95 -16.90
CA ALA A 152 14.26 23.19 -18.05
C ALA A 152 12.73 22.97 -18.06
N CYS A 153 12.04 23.11 -16.92
CA CYS A 153 10.58 23.07 -16.86
C CYS A 153 9.91 24.46 -16.99
N GLY A 154 10.71 25.51 -17.25
CA GLY A 154 10.20 26.81 -17.64
C GLY A 154 9.91 27.78 -16.50
N GLU A 155 10.17 27.42 -15.23
CA GLU A 155 10.11 28.38 -14.12
C GLU A 155 11.46 29.05 -13.86
N THR A 156 11.47 30.25 -13.27
CA THR A 156 12.70 30.96 -12.90
C THR A 156 13.20 30.47 -11.54
N LEU A 157 14.45 30.00 -11.48
CA LEU A 157 15.04 29.52 -10.23
C LEU A 157 15.34 30.68 -9.29
N ARG A 158 14.83 30.60 -8.06
CA ARG A 158 15.07 31.53 -6.96
C ARG A 158 15.54 30.73 -5.73
N PRO A 159 16.15 31.37 -4.71
CA PRO A 159 16.51 30.68 -3.47
C PRO A 159 15.34 29.96 -2.80
N SER A 160 14.14 30.52 -2.90
CA SER A 160 12.89 29.98 -2.34
C SER A 160 12.16 29.00 -3.25
N THR A 161 12.68 28.71 -4.45
CA THR A 161 12.02 27.78 -5.40
C THR A 161 12.04 26.37 -4.82
N LEU A 162 10.86 25.77 -4.65
CA LEU A 162 10.70 24.43 -4.11
C LEU A 162 10.59 23.41 -5.25
N GLY A 163 11.59 22.54 -5.36
CA GLY A 163 11.61 21.50 -6.39
C GLY A 163 12.86 20.63 -6.38
N VAL A 164 12.95 19.76 -7.36
CA VAL A 164 14.14 18.97 -7.69
C VAL A 164 14.41 18.96 -9.20
N ALA A 165 15.67 18.76 -9.56
CA ALA A 165 16.05 18.34 -10.90
C ALA A 165 16.04 16.80 -10.98
N HIS A 166 15.56 16.27 -12.09
CA HIS A 166 15.64 14.85 -12.41
C HIS A 166 15.83 14.61 -13.92
N LYS A 167 16.60 13.58 -14.29
CA LYS A 167 17.01 13.28 -15.67
C LYS A 167 15.82 13.09 -16.62
N THR A 168 14.86 12.25 -16.23
CA THR A 168 13.82 11.75 -17.14
C THR A 168 12.38 11.95 -16.67
N LEU A 169 12.09 11.95 -15.37
CA LEU A 169 10.75 12.22 -14.84
C LEU A 169 10.11 13.49 -15.49
N PRO A 170 8.83 13.44 -15.89
CA PRO A 170 8.15 14.61 -16.45
C PRO A 170 8.17 15.81 -15.50
N CYS A 171 8.24 17.02 -16.06
CA CYS A 171 8.08 18.26 -15.29
C CYS A 171 6.76 18.24 -14.50
N GLY A 172 6.79 18.72 -13.27
CA GLY A 172 5.64 18.72 -12.35
C GLY A 172 5.41 17.39 -11.61
N THR A 173 6.11 16.30 -11.97
CA THR A 173 6.02 15.03 -11.24
C THR A 173 6.32 15.27 -9.76
N LYS A 174 5.41 14.86 -8.88
CA LYS A 174 5.62 14.95 -7.42
C LYS A 174 6.54 13.83 -6.97
N VAL A 175 7.54 14.19 -6.16
CA VAL A 175 8.50 13.27 -5.58
C VAL A 175 8.47 13.49 -4.07
N ALA A 176 8.08 12.47 -3.32
CA ALA A 176 8.28 12.46 -1.88
C ALA A 176 9.74 12.13 -1.59
N LEU A 177 10.37 12.94 -0.75
CA LEU A 177 11.73 12.78 -0.28
C LEU A 177 11.72 12.64 1.23
N TYR A 178 12.59 11.78 1.74
CA TYR A 178 12.79 11.59 3.17
C TYR A 178 14.29 11.53 3.49
N TYR A 179 14.71 12.23 4.54
CA TYR A 179 16.09 12.27 5.01
C TYR A 179 16.12 12.51 6.52
N HIS A 180 16.68 11.57 7.28
CA HIS A 180 16.88 11.67 8.74
C HIS A 180 15.72 12.27 9.54
N GLY A 181 14.49 11.80 9.30
CA GLY A 181 13.31 12.25 10.05
C GLY A 181 12.56 13.43 9.41
N HIS A 182 13.11 14.02 8.35
CA HIS A 182 12.48 15.11 7.60
C HIS A 182 11.90 14.58 6.29
N ALA A 183 10.66 14.96 5.98
CA ALA A 183 9.96 14.59 4.76
C ALA A 183 9.47 15.82 4.00
N VAL A 184 9.55 15.79 2.67
CA VAL A 184 8.96 16.83 1.82
C VAL A 184 8.53 16.22 0.47
N THR A 185 7.37 16.65 -0.04
CA THR A 185 6.94 16.30 -1.40
C THR A 185 7.06 17.53 -2.29
N VAL A 186 7.86 17.41 -3.36
CA VAL A 186 8.20 18.54 -4.23
C VAL A 186 8.07 18.16 -5.70
N PRO A 187 7.78 19.11 -6.60
CA PRO A 187 7.74 18.83 -8.04
C PRO A 187 9.14 18.68 -8.63
N VAL A 188 9.23 17.94 -9.74
CA VAL A 188 10.35 18.02 -10.68
C VAL A 188 10.22 19.33 -11.46
N ILE A 189 11.24 20.17 -11.37
CA ILE A 189 11.26 21.50 -11.99
C ILE A 189 12.43 21.69 -12.96
N ASP A 190 13.36 20.74 -13.04
CA ASP A 190 14.55 20.91 -13.86
C ASP A 190 15.15 19.58 -14.33
N ARG A 191 16.19 19.64 -15.17
CA ARG A 191 16.91 18.50 -15.73
C ARG A 191 18.30 18.33 -15.10
N GLY A 192 18.80 17.09 -15.15
CA GLY A 192 20.00 16.66 -14.43
C GLY A 192 19.65 15.82 -13.20
N PRO A 193 20.61 15.51 -12.32
CA PRO A 193 22.05 15.76 -12.42
C PRO A 193 22.70 14.99 -13.57
N TYR A 194 23.74 15.54 -14.22
CA TYR A 194 24.48 14.82 -15.26
C TYR A 194 25.73 14.09 -14.73
N ALA A 195 26.10 14.31 -13.47
CA ALA A 195 27.16 13.52 -12.85
C ALA A 195 26.71 12.08 -12.62
N ALA A 196 27.66 11.15 -12.79
CA ALA A 196 27.43 9.73 -12.59
C ALA A 196 26.96 9.43 -11.15
N GLY A 197 26.06 8.45 -11.03
CA GLY A 197 25.56 7.96 -9.75
C GLY A 197 24.53 8.84 -9.04
N ARG A 198 24.34 10.12 -9.42
CA ARG A 198 23.30 10.98 -8.86
C ARG A 198 21.96 10.84 -9.58
N GLU A 199 20.88 10.87 -8.82
CA GLU A 199 19.51 10.77 -9.33
C GLU A 199 18.73 12.07 -9.18
N TYR A 200 18.93 12.79 -8.07
CA TYR A 200 18.25 14.07 -7.82
C TYR A 200 19.26 15.17 -7.50
N ASP A 201 18.99 16.38 -7.99
CA ASP A 201 19.58 17.60 -7.44
C ASP A 201 18.47 18.42 -6.78
N LEU A 202 18.62 18.66 -5.48
CA LEU A 202 17.67 19.43 -4.69
C LEU A 202 17.87 20.93 -4.95
N THR A 203 16.77 21.66 -5.05
CA THR A 203 16.83 23.12 -4.90
C THR A 203 17.28 23.49 -3.48
N ALA A 204 17.76 24.73 -3.31
CA ALA A 204 18.17 25.22 -1.99
C ALA A 204 17.05 25.13 -0.94
N GLU A 205 15.81 25.46 -1.31
CA GLU A 205 14.65 25.35 -0.42
C GLU A 205 14.33 23.89 -0.07
N THR A 206 14.35 22.96 -1.04
CA THR A 206 14.13 21.52 -0.76
C THR A 206 15.22 20.98 0.16
N LYS A 207 16.49 21.33 -0.09
CA LYS A 207 17.62 20.99 0.78
C LYS A 207 17.38 21.49 2.21
N HIS A 208 16.99 22.76 2.35
CA HIS A 208 16.75 23.39 3.64
C HIS A 208 15.67 22.64 4.43
N ARG A 209 14.53 22.34 3.81
CA ARG A 209 13.43 21.59 4.47
C ARG A 209 13.80 20.18 4.91
N LEU A 210 14.67 19.52 4.15
CA LEU A 210 15.17 18.18 4.49
C LEU A 210 16.34 18.19 5.45
N HIS A 211 16.88 19.37 5.82
CA HIS A 211 18.12 19.48 6.58
C HIS A 211 19.27 18.71 5.90
N PHE A 212 19.28 18.73 4.57
CA PHE A 212 20.25 17.97 3.77
C PHE A 212 21.57 18.73 3.63
N GLY A 213 22.68 18.00 3.61
CA GLY A 213 24.03 18.55 3.48
C GLY A 213 24.39 18.98 2.05
N SER A 214 25.50 18.45 1.53
CA SER A 214 25.97 18.70 0.16
C SER A 214 25.60 17.57 -0.80
N THR A 215 25.97 16.34 -0.44
CA THR A 215 25.74 15.12 -1.22
C THR A 215 25.46 13.96 -0.26
N GLY A 216 24.65 13.00 -0.68
CA GLY A 216 24.33 11.84 0.16
C GLY A 216 23.16 11.04 -0.37
N THR A 217 22.74 10.07 0.42
CA THR A 217 21.59 9.22 0.10
C THR A 217 20.34 9.80 0.75
N VAL A 218 19.34 10.14 -0.08
CA VAL A 218 17.97 10.40 0.37
C VAL A 218 17.09 9.21 0.03
N TRP A 219 15.94 9.12 0.68
CA TRP A 219 14.89 8.21 0.30
C TRP A 219 13.92 8.94 -0.63
N SER A 220 13.59 8.38 -1.79
CA SER A 220 12.71 9.00 -2.77
C SER A 220 11.59 8.08 -3.22
N ALA A 221 10.39 8.63 -3.41
CA ALA A 221 9.24 7.96 -4.01
C ALA A 221 8.60 8.90 -5.05
N PRO A 222 8.80 8.67 -6.36
CA PRO A 222 8.13 9.44 -7.41
C PRO A 222 6.65 9.04 -7.48
N HIS A 223 5.80 9.98 -7.90
CA HIS A 223 4.33 9.83 -7.96
C HIS A 223 3.69 9.56 -6.59
N ALA A 224 4.27 10.10 -5.52
CA ALA A 224 3.57 10.21 -4.25
C ALA A 224 2.52 11.33 -4.38
N HIS A 225 1.24 10.94 -4.38
CA HIS A 225 0.07 11.82 -4.40
C HIS A 225 -0.41 12.16 -3.00
#